data_AF-A0A4S2RGS6-F1
#
_entry.id   AF-A0A4S2RGS6-F1
#
_cell.length_a   1.000
_cell.length_b   1.000
_cell.length_c   1.000
_cell.angle_alpha   90.00
_cell.angle_beta   90.00
_cell.angle_gamma   90.00
#
_symmetry.space_group_name_H-M   'P 1'
#
loop_
_entity.id
_entity.type
_entity.pdbx_description
1 polymer ?
#
loop_
_entity_poly.entity_id
_entity_poly.type
_entity_poly.pdbx_seq_one_letter_code
_entity_poly.pdbx_strand_id
1 'polypeptide(L)'
;MERTGPPARMTGLLAAFSAALLAAGGLAASAPAAAAADADLALNGTFEAGLTGWNCTGGSGAAVSTPVHGGTSALKATPAGSDNAKCSQAVKVKPDSTYTLSAWVQGSYVYLGADGTGTSDVSTWTQSASGWQKLTTTFKTGASTTSVNVYTHGWYGTPAYYVDDLSLVGPGGDPVAIPAAPTGLKAGTATASSVALSWTGSAGATGYNVYRGSTKVQSLTGTSATVTGLSASTAYSFQVSATNEAGESAKSAAVSATTTAGSGGGGDDGGNTSTQLPAHALVGYLHSSFANGSGYTRMADVPDSWDVIDLAFGEPTSVTSGDIRFKLCPVTECPNVESEAEFKAAIKAKQAAGKKVLISIGGQNGQVQLATTAARDTFVSSVSKIIDEYGLDGLDIDFEGHSLSLNTGDTDFRNPTTPVVVNLISAVKSLKAKYGEKFVLTMAPETFFVQLGYQYYGSGPWGGQDPRAGAYLPVIHALRDDLTLLHVQDYNSGSIMGLDNQYHSMGGADFHIAMTDMLLAGFPVAGDQTKVFPGLRPDQVAIGLPASTQAGNGHTSPAEVTKALNCLTKKTGCGSYATHGTWSNLRGLMTWSINWDHFNNWEFSKNFDAYFG
;
A
#
# COMPACT_ATOMS: atom_id res chain seq x y z
N MET A 1 63.06 6.86 48.63
CA MET A 1 62.14 6.81 49.78
C MET A 1 61.03 7.81 49.52
N GLU A 2 59.79 7.31 49.59
CA GLU A 2 58.48 7.99 49.73
C GLU A 2 58.18 9.37 49.10
N ARG A 3 57.25 9.30 48.12
CA ARG A 3 56.03 10.09 47.82
C ARG A 3 55.91 11.59 48.19
N THR A 4 55.62 12.33 47.10
CA THR A 4 54.58 13.36 46.86
C THR A 4 54.56 14.67 47.64
N GLY A 5 54.46 15.77 46.88
CA GLY A 5 53.88 17.04 47.34
C GLY A 5 54.35 18.25 46.53
N PRO A 6 53.46 19.09 45.93
CA PRO A 6 53.77 20.19 45.01
C PRO A 6 53.98 21.51 45.82
N PRO A 7 53.84 22.78 45.32
CA PRO A 7 53.46 23.30 43.99
C PRO A 7 54.16 24.64 43.55
N ALA A 8 53.66 25.16 42.41
CA ALA A 8 53.29 26.57 42.15
C ALA A 8 54.28 27.60 41.55
N ARG A 9 53.86 28.11 40.39
CA ARG A 9 53.63 29.53 39.96
C ARG A 9 54.79 30.56 39.81
N MET A 10 54.46 31.52 38.92
CA MET A 10 54.95 32.92 38.71
C MET A 10 56.08 33.13 37.68
N THR A 11 55.76 33.66 36.48
CA THR A 11 55.87 35.09 36.02
C THR A 11 57.27 35.69 36.23
N GLY A 12 58.02 36.27 35.28
CA GLY A 12 57.74 36.96 34.01
C GLY A 12 58.38 38.36 34.08
N LEU A 13 59.15 38.85 33.08
CA LEU A 13 59.50 40.29 32.90
C LEU A 13 60.21 40.60 31.53
N LEU A 14 59.61 41.51 30.73
CA LEU A 14 60.10 42.57 29.79
C LEU A 14 61.40 42.43 28.94
N ALA A 15 61.56 42.90 27.66
CA ALA A 15 60.94 43.98 26.87
C ALA A 15 61.20 43.92 25.32
N ALA A 16 60.39 44.69 24.57
CA ALA A 16 60.57 45.36 23.25
C ALA A 16 60.14 44.67 21.92
N PHE A 17 59.35 45.42 21.13
CA PHE A 17 58.46 45.09 20.00
C PHE A 17 58.99 45.55 18.62
N SER A 18 58.65 44.82 17.53
CA SER A 18 58.05 45.31 16.25
C SER A 18 57.94 44.17 15.22
N ALA A 19 56.96 44.26 14.32
CA ALA A 19 56.25 43.13 13.71
C ALA A 19 56.69 42.70 12.28
N ALA A 20 56.49 41.41 11.97
CA ALA A 20 55.53 40.89 10.98
C ALA A 20 56.05 39.84 9.97
N LEU A 21 55.22 38.79 9.82
CA LEU A 21 55.00 37.86 8.70
C LEU A 21 55.97 36.70 8.36
N LEU A 22 55.51 35.50 8.77
CA LEU A 22 55.20 34.30 7.96
C LEU A 22 56.19 33.81 6.89
N ALA A 23 56.81 32.65 7.16
CA ALA A 23 56.83 31.45 6.30
C ALA A 23 57.66 30.32 6.93
N ALA A 24 57.04 29.18 7.27
CA ALA A 24 57.75 27.91 7.39
C ALA A 24 56.78 26.71 7.35
N GLY A 25 56.97 25.82 6.38
CA GLY A 25 56.30 24.52 6.25
C GLY A 25 56.04 24.22 4.77
N GLY A 26 56.47 23.11 4.19
CA GLY A 26 57.17 21.94 4.70
C GLY A 26 57.70 21.10 3.53
N LEU A 27 58.65 20.22 3.82
CA LEU A 27 59.08 19.13 2.96
C LEU A 27 58.95 17.86 3.80
N ALA A 28 57.83 17.17 3.65
CA ALA A 28 57.61 15.83 4.20
C ALA A 28 57.29 14.90 3.04
N ALA A 29 58.10 13.85 2.93
CA ALA A 29 57.93 12.75 2.00
C ALA A 29 56.52 12.15 2.15
N SER A 30 55.80 12.04 1.03
CA SER A 30 54.52 11.35 0.95
C SER A 30 54.75 9.85 1.10
N ALA A 31 54.54 9.32 2.31
CA ALA A 31 54.18 7.91 2.46
C ALA A 31 52.86 7.68 1.70
N PRO A 32 52.70 6.58 0.95
CA PRO A 32 51.40 6.27 0.36
C PRO A 32 50.40 6.12 1.49
N ALA A 33 49.29 6.83 1.40
CA ALA A 33 48.13 6.60 2.25
C ALA A 33 47.80 5.11 2.19
N ALA A 34 47.65 4.46 3.34
CA ALA A 34 47.14 3.10 3.39
C ALA A 34 45.81 3.07 2.62
N ALA A 35 45.78 2.35 1.50
CA ALA A 35 44.55 2.13 0.75
C ALA A 35 43.54 1.51 1.72
N ALA A 36 42.37 2.13 1.85
CA ALA A 36 41.24 1.48 2.52
C ALA A 36 41.06 0.11 1.86
N ALA A 37 40.96 -0.95 2.67
CA ALA A 37 40.71 -2.29 2.13
C ALA A 37 39.43 -2.24 1.30
N ASP A 38 39.52 -2.62 0.02
CA ASP A 38 38.37 -2.67 -0.86
C ASP A 38 37.30 -3.61 -0.25
N ALA A 39 36.08 -3.12 -0.12
CA ALA A 39 34.96 -3.89 0.43
C ALA A 39 34.42 -4.88 -0.62
N ASP A 40 33.89 -6.02 -0.16
CA ASP A 40 33.15 -6.93 -1.01
C ASP A 40 31.78 -6.34 -1.37
N LEU A 41 31.51 -6.24 -2.66
CA LEU A 41 30.32 -5.63 -3.23
C LEU A 41 29.28 -6.66 -3.64
N ALA A 42 29.61 -7.96 -3.68
CA ALA A 42 28.64 -9.00 -3.97
C ALA A 42 27.68 -9.17 -2.77
N LEU A 43 26.38 -9.15 -3.02
CA LEU A 43 25.37 -9.29 -1.98
C LEU A 43 25.03 -10.78 -1.81
N ASN A 44 25.05 -11.26 -0.56
CA ASN A 44 24.71 -12.65 -0.24
C ASN A 44 25.48 -13.66 -1.12
N GLY A 45 26.76 -13.39 -1.41
CA GLY A 45 27.61 -14.28 -2.21
C GLY A 45 28.00 -15.58 -1.49
N THR A 46 27.78 -15.64 -0.18
CA THR A 46 27.88 -16.86 0.66
C THR A 46 26.56 -17.66 0.69
N PHE A 47 25.48 -17.15 0.09
CA PHE A 47 24.17 -17.80 0.01
C PHE A 47 23.51 -18.20 1.35
N GLU A 48 23.99 -17.70 2.49
CA GLU A 48 23.41 -17.94 3.82
C GLU A 48 21.99 -17.37 3.96
N ALA A 49 21.66 -16.34 3.17
CA ALA A 49 20.31 -15.78 3.08
C ALA A 49 19.51 -16.37 1.90
N GLY A 50 19.81 -17.62 1.51
CA GLY A 50 19.19 -18.28 0.37
C GLY A 50 19.63 -17.66 -0.95
N LEU A 51 18.71 -17.50 -1.91
CA LEU A 51 18.96 -16.84 -3.19
C LEU A 51 18.53 -15.36 -3.20
N THR A 52 18.40 -14.75 -2.02
CA THR A 52 18.10 -13.33 -1.91
C THR A 52 19.12 -12.50 -2.68
N GLY A 53 18.65 -11.64 -3.59
CA GLY A 53 19.52 -10.82 -4.44
C GLY A 53 20.09 -11.53 -5.67
N TRP A 54 19.75 -12.79 -5.91
CA TRP A 54 20.19 -13.59 -7.05
C TRP A 54 19.01 -14.02 -7.92
N ASN A 55 19.16 -13.91 -9.23
CA ASN A 55 18.17 -14.37 -10.20
C ASN A 55 18.74 -15.54 -11.01
N CYS A 56 18.09 -16.70 -10.95
CA CYS A 56 18.48 -17.90 -11.70
C CYS A 56 17.46 -18.20 -12.80
N THR A 57 17.94 -18.35 -14.04
CA THR A 57 17.10 -18.64 -15.21
C THR A 57 16.29 -19.91 -15.01
N GLY A 58 15.04 -19.91 -15.50
CA GLY A 58 14.17 -21.08 -15.45
C GLY A 58 13.83 -21.60 -14.06
N GLY A 59 14.10 -20.84 -12.98
CA GLY A 59 13.98 -21.33 -11.60
C GLY A 59 15.00 -22.44 -11.28
N SER A 60 16.12 -22.49 -12.01
CA SER A 60 17.11 -23.55 -11.96
C SER A 60 17.95 -23.60 -10.68
N GLY A 61 17.93 -22.52 -9.89
CA GLY A 61 18.74 -22.34 -8.69
C GLY A 61 18.00 -22.65 -7.39
N ALA A 62 18.73 -23.21 -6.42
CA ALA A 62 18.32 -23.34 -5.02
C ALA A 62 19.52 -23.13 -4.09
N ALA A 63 19.29 -22.63 -2.88
CA ALA A 63 20.28 -22.67 -1.82
C ALA A 63 20.24 -24.05 -1.13
N VAL A 64 21.40 -24.65 -0.87
CA VAL A 64 21.53 -26.00 -0.30
C VAL A 64 22.49 -26.01 0.89
N SER A 65 22.26 -26.90 1.86
CA SER A 65 23.14 -27.07 3.02
C SER A 65 24.27 -28.09 2.79
N THR A 66 24.32 -28.72 1.62
CA THR A 66 25.42 -29.61 1.20
C THR A 66 25.41 -29.82 -0.32
N PRO A 67 26.57 -29.82 -0.99
CA PRO A 67 27.88 -29.41 -0.47
C PRO A 67 27.94 -27.90 -0.19
N VAL A 68 28.77 -27.48 0.77
CA VAL A 68 29.04 -26.09 1.16
C VAL A 68 30.56 -25.94 1.32
N HIS A 69 31.15 -24.81 0.91
CA HIS A 69 32.57 -24.52 1.09
C HIS A 69 32.81 -23.77 2.40
N GLY A 70 32.04 -22.70 2.62
CA GLY A 70 32.09 -21.85 3.82
C GLY A 70 30.68 -21.66 4.40
N GLY A 71 30.55 -21.58 5.73
CA GLY A 71 29.25 -21.37 6.36
C GLY A 71 28.33 -22.60 6.35
N THR A 72 27.03 -22.39 6.11
CA THR A 72 25.96 -23.39 6.16
C THR A 72 25.15 -23.53 4.87
N SER A 73 25.41 -22.70 3.85
CA SER A 73 24.61 -22.68 2.62
C SER A 73 25.48 -22.42 1.39
N ALA A 74 25.08 -22.96 0.23
CA ALA A 74 25.70 -22.70 -1.06
C ALA A 74 24.63 -22.65 -2.17
N LEU A 75 24.92 -22.01 -3.29
CA LEU A 75 24.08 -22.08 -4.49
C LEU A 75 24.26 -23.46 -5.15
N LYS A 76 23.14 -24.09 -5.53
CA LYS A 76 23.04 -25.20 -6.48
C LYS A 76 22.21 -24.75 -7.67
N ALA A 77 22.71 -24.92 -8.89
CA ALA A 77 21.96 -24.61 -10.11
C ALA A 77 22.07 -25.73 -11.15
N THR A 78 20.95 -26.11 -11.77
CA THR A 78 20.86 -27.30 -12.63
C THR A 78 20.48 -26.94 -14.07
N PRO A 79 21.39 -27.07 -15.05
CA PRO A 79 21.07 -26.89 -16.47
C PRO A 79 19.94 -27.82 -16.93
N ALA A 80 19.04 -27.33 -17.76
CA ALA A 80 17.90 -28.10 -18.26
C ALA A 80 17.49 -27.64 -19.67
N GLY A 81 17.34 -28.59 -20.60
CA GLY A 81 17.00 -28.28 -21.99
C GLY A 81 18.01 -27.31 -22.62
N SER A 82 17.51 -26.15 -23.07
CA SER A 82 18.31 -25.05 -23.61
C SER A 82 18.67 -23.96 -22.59
N ASP A 83 18.51 -24.23 -21.29
CA ASP A 83 18.92 -23.35 -20.20
C ASP A 83 20.22 -23.86 -19.57
N ASN A 84 21.24 -23.00 -19.48
CA ASN A 84 22.52 -23.30 -18.84
C ASN A 84 22.49 -23.01 -17.32
N ALA A 85 21.31 -22.71 -16.78
CA ALA A 85 21.08 -22.39 -15.39
C ALA A 85 21.91 -21.19 -14.91
N LYS A 86 21.85 -20.09 -15.66
CA LYS A 86 22.57 -18.85 -15.32
C LYS A 86 21.95 -18.23 -14.08
N CYS A 87 22.76 -18.04 -13.05
CA CYS A 87 22.42 -17.25 -11.86
C CYS A 87 23.21 -15.94 -11.90
N SER A 88 22.54 -14.80 -11.72
CA SER A 88 23.17 -13.48 -11.80
C SER A 88 22.66 -12.51 -10.74
N GLN A 89 23.51 -11.54 -10.42
CA GLN A 89 23.22 -10.44 -9.52
C GLN A 89 23.73 -9.11 -10.10
N ALA A 90 22.88 -8.08 -10.07
CA ALA A 90 23.29 -6.72 -10.38
C ALA A 90 24.01 -6.10 -9.17
N VAL A 91 25.21 -5.57 -9.38
CA VAL A 91 26.05 -4.97 -8.33
C VAL A 91 26.41 -3.54 -8.73
N LYS A 92 26.22 -2.59 -7.80
CA LYS A 92 26.63 -1.20 -7.98
C LYS A 92 28.16 -1.11 -8.00
N VAL A 93 28.67 -0.36 -8.96
CA VAL A 93 30.11 -0.13 -9.16
C VAL A 93 30.37 1.34 -9.46
N LYS A 94 31.63 1.77 -9.39
CA LYS A 94 32.08 3.08 -9.83
C LYS A 94 32.52 3.02 -11.29
N PRO A 95 32.34 4.10 -12.06
CA PRO A 95 32.95 4.24 -13.38
C PRO A 95 34.49 4.16 -13.32
N ASP A 96 35.09 3.79 -14.45
CA ASP A 96 36.56 3.77 -14.67
C ASP A 96 37.38 3.02 -13.60
N SER A 97 36.79 2.03 -12.94
CA SER A 97 37.32 1.36 -11.77
C SER A 97 37.59 -0.12 -12.02
N THR A 98 38.60 -0.68 -11.35
CA THR A 98 38.98 -2.09 -11.49
C THR A 98 38.41 -2.93 -10.35
N TYR A 99 37.85 -4.09 -10.70
CA TYR A 99 37.26 -5.03 -9.75
C TYR A 99 37.80 -6.45 -9.96
N THR A 100 37.97 -7.17 -8.86
CA THR A 100 38.30 -8.60 -8.84
C THR A 100 37.06 -9.40 -8.43
N LEU A 101 36.60 -10.29 -9.31
CA LEU A 101 35.49 -11.21 -9.06
C LEU A 101 36.06 -12.59 -8.78
N SER A 102 35.63 -13.23 -7.69
CA SER A 102 36.01 -14.61 -7.36
C SER A 102 34.85 -15.40 -6.79
N ALA A 103 34.89 -16.73 -6.91
CA ALA A 103 33.93 -17.63 -6.26
C ALA A 103 34.55 -19.03 -6.13
N TRP A 104 34.12 -19.80 -5.14
CA TRP A 104 34.38 -21.24 -5.09
C TRP A 104 33.29 -21.97 -5.86
N VAL A 105 33.70 -22.89 -6.73
CA VAL A 105 32.78 -23.64 -7.59
C VAL A 105 33.03 -25.14 -7.50
N GLN A 106 31.98 -25.93 -7.69
CA GLN A 106 32.06 -27.39 -7.78
C GLN A 106 31.10 -27.88 -8.88
N GLY A 107 31.51 -28.86 -9.68
CA GLY A 107 30.72 -29.40 -10.79
C GLY A 107 31.42 -29.36 -12.15
N SER A 108 30.69 -29.75 -13.20
CA SER A 108 31.21 -29.84 -14.56
C SER A 108 30.89 -28.57 -15.35
N TYR A 109 31.89 -28.00 -16.02
CA TYR A 109 31.76 -26.81 -16.88
C TYR A 109 31.11 -25.62 -16.17
N VAL A 110 31.70 -25.18 -15.05
CA VAL A 110 31.20 -24.04 -14.27
C VAL A 110 31.91 -22.76 -14.69
N TYR A 111 31.12 -21.75 -15.05
CA TYR A 111 31.58 -20.44 -15.47
C TYR A 111 31.29 -19.40 -14.39
N LEU A 112 32.19 -18.42 -14.25
CA LEU A 112 32.07 -17.22 -13.43
C LEU A 112 32.41 -16.01 -14.30
N GLY A 113 31.57 -14.99 -14.32
CA GLY A 113 31.82 -13.81 -15.15
C GLY A 113 31.08 -12.56 -14.72
N ALA A 114 31.36 -11.47 -15.42
CA ALA A 114 30.67 -10.20 -15.28
C ALA A 114 30.29 -9.64 -16.66
N ASP A 115 29.04 -9.21 -16.81
CA ASP A 115 28.51 -8.56 -18.01
C ASP A 115 28.00 -7.15 -17.73
N GLY A 116 27.88 -6.33 -18.79
CA GLY A 116 27.51 -4.92 -18.67
C GLY A 116 28.64 -4.04 -18.13
N THR A 117 29.89 -4.46 -18.27
CA THR A 117 31.07 -3.75 -17.75
C THR A 117 31.28 -2.38 -18.38
N GLY A 118 30.66 -2.10 -19.54
CA GLY A 118 30.90 -0.90 -20.34
C GLY A 118 32.27 -0.86 -21.01
N THR A 119 33.06 -1.94 -20.87
CA THR A 119 34.29 -2.17 -21.63
C THR A 119 34.22 -3.55 -22.31
N SER A 120 35.01 -4.52 -21.86
CA SER A 120 34.95 -5.92 -22.29
C SER A 120 34.44 -6.76 -21.14
N ASP A 121 33.31 -7.42 -21.37
CA ASP A 121 32.75 -8.39 -20.43
C ASP A 121 33.70 -9.58 -20.26
N VAL A 122 33.75 -10.15 -19.06
CA VAL A 122 34.74 -11.15 -18.68
C VAL A 122 34.07 -12.44 -18.23
N SER A 123 34.76 -13.56 -18.47
CA SER A 123 34.39 -14.87 -17.96
C SER A 123 35.63 -15.73 -17.74
N THR A 124 35.57 -16.61 -16.74
CA THR A 124 36.54 -17.67 -16.47
C THR A 124 35.77 -18.94 -16.11
N TRP A 125 36.35 -20.11 -16.33
CA TRP A 125 35.62 -21.37 -16.13
C TRP A 125 36.53 -22.55 -15.79
N THR A 126 35.95 -23.62 -15.27
CA THR A 126 36.61 -24.91 -15.05
C THR A 126 35.84 -26.04 -15.73
N GLN A 127 36.56 -26.97 -16.34
CA GLN A 127 35.97 -28.12 -17.03
C GLN A 127 35.36 -29.12 -16.07
N SER A 128 36.02 -29.38 -14.94
CA SER A 128 35.52 -30.29 -13.91
C SER A 128 36.18 -29.96 -12.57
N ALA A 129 35.35 -29.56 -11.61
CA ALA A 129 35.73 -29.35 -10.23
C ALA A 129 35.10 -30.48 -9.39
N SER A 130 35.85 -31.57 -9.16
CA SER A 130 35.40 -32.73 -8.38
C SER A 130 35.25 -32.41 -6.88
N GLY A 131 35.89 -31.36 -6.41
CA GLY A 131 35.64 -30.66 -5.14
C GLY A 131 35.70 -29.15 -5.37
N TRP A 132 35.59 -28.35 -4.31
CA TRP A 132 35.61 -26.88 -4.41
C TRP A 132 36.90 -26.36 -5.05
N GLN A 133 36.76 -25.58 -6.12
CA GLN A 133 37.84 -24.92 -6.83
C GLN A 133 37.54 -23.42 -6.90
N LYS A 134 38.51 -22.57 -6.56
CA LYS A 134 38.35 -21.13 -6.68
C LYS A 134 38.56 -20.67 -8.13
N LEU A 135 37.59 -19.95 -8.67
CA LEU A 135 37.71 -19.19 -9.91
C LEU A 135 37.93 -17.70 -9.57
N THR A 136 38.70 -17.00 -10.39
CA THR A 136 38.95 -15.56 -10.23
C THR A 136 39.15 -14.91 -11.59
N THR A 137 38.57 -13.73 -11.79
CA THR A 137 38.76 -12.86 -12.95
C THR A 137 38.80 -11.39 -12.52
N THR A 138 39.21 -10.49 -13.40
CA THR A 138 39.29 -9.06 -13.13
C THR A 138 38.74 -8.30 -14.33
N PHE A 139 38.00 -7.21 -14.09
CA PHE A 139 37.49 -6.34 -15.14
C PHE A 139 37.63 -4.86 -14.74
N LYS A 140 37.54 -3.98 -15.74
CA LYS A 140 37.48 -2.53 -15.56
C LYS A 140 36.14 -2.01 -16.05
N THR A 141 35.48 -1.16 -15.27
CA THR A 141 34.22 -0.52 -15.67
C THR A 141 34.46 0.62 -16.66
N GLY A 142 33.49 0.85 -17.55
CA GLY A 142 33.48 1.97 -18.49
C GLY A 142 33.21 3.31 -17.79
N ALA A 143 33.43 4.41 -18.52
CA ALA A 143 33.34 5.78 -18.00
C ALA A 143 31.93 6.21 -17.52
N SER A 144 30.89 5.46 -17.88
CA SER A 144 29.50 5.70 -17.45
C SER A 144 28.89 4.51 -16.68
N THR A 145 29.67 3.45 -16.42
CA THR A 145 29.16 2.22 -15.82
C THR A 145 29.06 2.38 -14.31
N THR A 146 27.83 2.40 -13.80
CA THR A 146 27.53 2.45 -12.36
C THR A 146 26.95 1.14 -11.82
N SER A 147 26.76 0.14 -12.67
CA SER A 147 26.26 -1.19 -12.31
C SER A 147 26.79 -2.23 -13.29
N VAL A 148 27.05 -3.45 -12.81
CA VAL A 148 27.40 -4.64 -13.61
C VAL A 148 26.56 -5.83 -13.16
N ASN A 149 26.40 -6.85 -13.99
CA ASN A 149 25.87 -8.13 -13.51
C ASN A 149 27.01 -9.12 -13.33
N VAL A 150 27.23 -9.58 -12.10
CA VAL A 150 28.06 -10.77 -11.85
C VAL A 150 27.22 -12.01 -12.04
N TYR A 151 27.78 -13.09 -12.59
CA TYR A 151 27.03 -14.30 -12.90
C TYR A 151 27.84 -15.57 -12.80
N THR A 152 27.12 -16.68 -12.64
CA THR A 152 27.61 -18.05 -12.84
C THR A 152 26.67 -18.81 -13.76
N HIS A 153 27.18 -19.79 -14.50
CA HIS A 153 26.34 -20.73 -15.24
C HIS A 153 27.07 -22.07 -15.44
N GLY A 154 26.29 -23.12 -15.72
CA GLY A 154 26.80 -24.42 -16.11
C GLY A 154 26.91 -24.55 -17.63
N TRP A 155 26.87 -25.78 -18.12
CA TRP A 155 26.78 -26.07 -19.55
C TRP A 155 25.54 -26.89 -19.88
N TYR A 156 25.03 -26.78 -21.10
CA TYR A 156 23.83 -27.49 -21.51
C TYR A 156 24.00 -29.01 -21.36
N GLY A 157 23.02 -29.65 -20.74
CA GLY A 157 23.02 -31.10 -20.53
C GLY A 157 23.99 -31.61 -19.47
N THR A 158 24.64 -30.75 -18.69
CA THR A 158 25.48 -31.18 -17.56
C THR A 158 24.70 -31.32 -16.26
N PRO A 159 25.18 -32.11 -15.29
CA PRO A 159 24.64 -32.12 -13.93
C PRO A 159 24.68 -30.74 -13.25
N ALA A 160 24.03 -30.63 -12.09
CA ALA A 160 24.05 -29.42 -11.28
C ALA A 160 25.48 -28.97 -10.93
N TYR A 161 25.68 -27.66 -10.95
CA TYR A 161 26.88 -27.02 -10.43
C TYR A 161 26.56 -26.32 -9.10
N TYR A 162 27.61 -26.09 -8.31
CA TYR A 162 27.55 -25.43 -7.02
C TYR A 162 28.48 -24.24 -6.98
N VAL A 163 28.08 -23.19 -6.27
CA VAL A 163 28.84 -21.96 -6.09
C VAL A 163 28.72 -21.54 -4.63
N ASP A 164 29.83 -21.09 -4.06
CA ASP A 164 29.88 -20.56 -2.70
C ASP A 164 30.95 -19.47 -2.59
N ASP A 165 30.83 -18.63 -1.56
CA ASP A 165 31.76 -17.53 -1.24
C ASP A 165 32.09 -16.66 -2.46
N LEU A 166 31.06 -16.27 -3.24
CA LEU A 166 31.22 -15.35 -4.37
C LEU A 166 31.47 -13.93 -3.87
N SER A 167 32.50 -13.29 -4.40
CA SER A 167 33.03 -12.02 -3.92
C SER A 167 33.40 -11.11 -5.07
N LEU A 168 33.03 -9.83 -4.99
CA LEU A 168 33.41 -8.78 -5.92
C LEU A 168 34.11 -7.64 -5.18
N VAL A 169 35.44 -7.56 -5.29
CA VAL A 169 36.24 -6.60 -4.54
C VAL A 169 36.73 -5.47 -5.47
N GLY A 170 36.53 -4.22 -5.07
CA GLY A 170 37.08 -3.03 -5.74
C GLY A 170 36.56 -1.72 -5.14
N PRO A 171 36.89 -0.55 -5.72
CA PRO A 171 36.57 0.73 -5.10
C PRO A 171 35.08 1.04 -5.23
N GLY A 172 34.39 1.36 -4.12
CA GLY A 172 33.11 2.08 -4.20
C GLY A 172 31.91 1.72 -3.35
N GLY A 173 32.05 1.35 -2.08
CA GLY A 173 30.94 1.49 -1.13
C GLY A 173 31.26 0.85 0.21
N ASP A 174 30.84 1.48 1.31
CA ASP A 174 30.81 0.80 2.60
C ASP A 174 29.98 -0.49 2.46
N PRO A 175 30.42 -1.63 3.03
CA PRO A 175 29.68 -2.87 2.94
C PRO A 175 28.29 -2.66 3.55
N VAL A 176 27.25 -2.81 2.74
CA VAL A 176 25.91 -2.99 3.28
C VAL A 176 25.89 -4.42 3.79
N ALA A 177 26.13 -4.61 5.08
CA ALA A 177 25.95 -5.91 5.71
C ALA A 177 24.46 -6.16 5.94
N ILE A 178 24.00 -7.42 5.88
CA ILE A 178 22.66 -7.78 6.34
C ILE A 178 22.53 -7.29 7.80
N PRO A 179 21.43 -6.60 8.17
CA PRO A 179 21.30 -6.07 9.52
C PRO A 179 21.27 -7.22 10.54
N ALA A 180 21.63 -6.92 11.79
CA ALA A 180 21.43 -7.86 12.88
C ALA A 180 19.93 -8.14 13.12
N ALA A 181 19.60 -9.28 13.72
CA ALA A 181 18.23 -9.57 14.14
C ALA A 181 17.71 -8.49 15.11
N PRO A 182 16.48 -7.98 14.94
CA PRO A 182 15.87 -7.05 15.88
C PRO A 182 15.81 -7.64 17.29
N THR A 183 15.99 -6.78 18.29
CA THR A 183 15.93 -7.18 19.71
C THR A 183 14.78 -6.47 20.43
N GLY A 184 14.43 -6.93 21.63
CA GLY A 184 13.44 -6.26 22.47
C GLY A 184 12.02 -6.25 21.90
N LEU A 185 11.65 -7.23 21.07
CA LEU A 185 10.28 -7.39 20.59
C LEU A 185 9.32 -7.55 21.78
N LYS A 186 8.29 -6.70 21.82
CA LYS A 186 7.25 -6.67 22.85
C LYS A 186 5.88 -6.64 22.19
N ALA A 187 4.94 -7.37 22.76
CA ALA A 187 3.52 -7.21 22.46
C ALA A 187 2.92 -6.16 23.42
N GLY A 188 2.17 -5.22 22.85
CA GLY A 188 1.34 -4.26 23.57
C GLY A 188 -0.04 -4.85 23.89
N THR A 189 -0.99 -3.98 24.23
CA THR A 189 -2.37 -4.38 24.53
C THR A 189 -3.01 -5.08 23.34
N ALA A 190 -3.43 -6.33 23.54
CA ALA A 190 -4.18 -7.08 22.55
C ALA A 190 -5.66 -6.67 22.58
N THR A 191 -6.30 -6.59 21.42
CA THR A 191 -7.76 -6.48 21.27
C THR A 191 -8.34 -7.84 20.90
N ALA A 192 -9.64 -7.90 20.59
CA ALA A 192 -10.27 -9.12 20.12
C ALA A 192 -9.77 -9.56 18.73
N SER A 193 -9.15 -8.65 17.97
CA SER A 193 -8.75 -8.93 16.58
C SER A 193 -7.40 -8.36 16.18
N SER A 194 -6.66 -7.77 17.11
CA SER A 194 -5.34 -7.20 16.82
C SER A 194 -4.37 -7.27 18.00
N VAL A 195 -3.08 -7.21 17.69
CA VAL A 195 -1.98 -7.10 18.66
C VAL A 195 -1.01 -6.04 18.16
N ALA A 196 -0.77 -5.01 18.98
CA ALA A 196 0.31 -4.05 18.74
C ALA A 196 1.67 -4.68 19.12
N LEU A 197 2.71 -4.40 18.34
CA LEU A 197 4.07 -4.87 18.50
C LEU A 197 5.03 -3.70 18.43
N SER A 198 6.11 -3.75 19.21
CA SER A 198 7.24 -2.81 19.12
C SER A 198 8.56 -3.53 19.37
N TRP A 199 9.64 -3.05 18.77
CA TRP A 199 10.98 -3.64 18.93
C TRP A 199 12.06 -2.56 18.86
N THR A 200 13.29 -2.96 19.18
CA THR A 200 14.48 -2.13 19.00
C THR A 200 15.03 -2.36 17.60
N GLY A 201 15.26 -1.26 16.87
CA GLY A 201 15.76 -1.31 15.51
C GLY A 201 17.21 -1.81 15.40
N SER A 202 17.56 -2.33 14.23
CA SER A 202 18.89 -2.84 13.91
C SER A 202 19.69 -1.82 13.09
N ALA A 203 20.97 -1.63 13.42
CA ALA A 203 21.85 -0.77 12.64
C ALA A 203 21.94 -1.25 11.17
N GLY A 204 21.87 -0.31 10.23
CA GLY A 204 21.90 -0.62 8.79
C GLY A 204 20.59 -1.18 8.23
N ALA A 205 19.54 -1.37 9.04
CA ALA A 205 18.22 -1.77 8.56
C ALA A 205 17.50 -0.60 7.89
N THR A 206 16.93 -0.84 6.72
CA THR A 206 16.03 0.08 6.02
C THR A 206 14.56 -0.39 6.07
N GLY A 207 14.32 -1.61 6.57
CA GLY A 207 12.99 -2.15 6.82
C GLY A 207 12.96 -3.30 7.83
N TYR A 208 11.77 -3.84 8.06
CA TYR A 208 11.49 -4.96 8.95
C TYR A 208 10.35 -5.82 8.40
N ASN A 209 10.40 -7.12 8.62
CA ASN A 209 9.30 -8.04 8.35
C ASN A 209 8.73 -8.59 9.65
N VAL A 210 7.40 -8.58 9.79
CA VAL A 210 6.70 -9.14 10.95
C VAL A 210 6.12 -10.50 10.56
N TYR A 211 6.32 -11.48 11.43
CA TYR A 211 5.88 -12.86 11.26
C TYR A 211 4.85 -13.22 12.31
N ARG A 212 3.80 -13.95 11.88
CA ARG A 212 2.84 -14.65 12.75
C ARG A 212 3.07 -16.14 12.58
N GLY A 213 3.65 -16.79 13.58
CA GLY A 213 4.22 -18.13 13.42
C GLY A 213 5.39 -18.11 12.42
N SER A 214 5.32 -18.94 11.37
CA SER A 214 6.29 -18.95 10.27
C SER A 214 5.91 -18.02 9.11
N THR A 215 4.67 -17.52 9.07
CA THR A 215 4.15 -16.73 7.95
C THR A 215 4.48 -15.25 8.12
N LYS A 216 5.09 -14.64 7.10
CA LYS A 216 5.25 -13.18 7.04
C LYS A 216 3.88 -12.52 6.86
N VAL A 217 3.52 -11.62 7.76
CA VAL A 217 2.23 -10.92 7.74
C VAL A 217 2.34 -9.44 7.36
N GLN A 218 3.49 -8.80 7.59
CA GLN A 218 3.72 -7.39 7.24
C GLN A 218 5.19 -7.14 6.88
N SER A 219 5.44 -6.09 6.08
CA SER A 219 6.75 -5.50 5.79
C SER A 219 6.64 -3.98 5.96
N LEU A 220 7.52 -3.35 6.75
CA LEU A 220 7.45 -1.92 7.09
C LEU A 220 8.83 -1.31 7.38
N THR A 221 8.92 0.02 7.49
CA THR A 221 10.19 0.74 7.75
C THR A 221 10.37 1.18 9.20
N GLY A 222 9.28 1.23 9.98
CA GLY A 222 9.30 1.57 11.41
C GLY A 222 9.63 0.39 12.34
N THR A 223 9.80 0.67 13.63
CA THR A 223 10.10 -0.33 14.67
C THR A 223 8.89 -0.72 15.51
N SER A 224 7.69 -0.58 14.94
CA SER A 224 6.41 -0.94 15.56
C SER A 224 5.40 -1.32 14.49
N ALA A 225 4.49 -2.24 14.82
CA ALA A 225 3.47 -2.73 13.91
C ALA A 225 2.21 -3.15 14.68
N THR A 226 1.04 -3.07 14.06
CA THR A 226 -0.20 -3.65 14.61
C THR A 226 -0.65 -4.79 13.71
N VAL A 227 -0.58 -6.01 14.21
CA VAL A 227 -1.07 -7.19 13.46
C VAL A 227 -2.56 -7.34 13.70
N THR A 228 -3.37 -7.17 12.66
CA THR A 228 -4.83 -7.23 12.67
C THR A 228 -5.35 -8.54 12.06
N GLY A 229 -6.68 -8.73 12.01
CA GLY A 229 -7.31 -9.92 11.43
C GLY A 229 -7.07 -11.19 12.25
N LEU A 230 -6.87 -11.03 13.56
CA LEU A 230 -6.72 -12.11 14.51
C LEU A 230 -8.10 -12.59 15.00
N SER A 231 -8.22 -13.86 15.31
CA SER A 231 -9.42 -14.42 15.94
C SER A 231 -9.42 -14.07 17.43
N ALA A 232 -10.60 -13.79 17.99
CA ALA A 232 -10.76 -13.51 19.42
C ALA A 232 -10.35 -14.71 20.29
N SER A 233 -9.97 -14.44 21.55
CA SER A 233 -9.56 -15.46 22.53
C SER A 233 -8.51 -16.44 22.00
N THR A 234 -7.62 -16.01 21.09
CA THR A 234 -6.66 -16.86 20.40
C THR A 234 -5.23 -16.40 20.67
N ALA A 235 -4.37 -17.35 21.05
CA ALA A 235 -2.95 -17.08 21.27
C ALA A 235 -2.19 -17.08 19.95
N TYR A 236 -1.41 -16.04 19.72
CA TYR A 236 -0.53 -15.89 18.57
C TYR A 236 0.92 -15.73 19.01
N SER A 237 1.84 -16.15 18.12
CA SER A 237 3.28 -15.98 18.30
C SER A 237 3.82 -15.08 17.19
N PHE A 238 4.59 -14.06 17.58
CA PHE A 238 5.14 -13.05 16.69
C PHE A 238 6.66 -13.00 16.75
N GLN A 239 7.28 -12.78 15.60
CA GLN A 239 8.72 -12.56 15.44
C GLN A 239 8.95 -11.44 14.43
N VAL A 240 10.10 -10.77 14.50
CA VAL A 240 10.46 -9.71 13.56
C VAL A 240 11.89 -9.91 13.05
N SER A 241 12.12 -9.67 11.77
CA SER A 241 13.46 -9.57 11.16
C SER A 241 13.69 -8.16 10.64
N ALA A 242 14.95 -7.77 10.47
CA ALA A 242 15.37 -6.53 9.85
C ALA A 242 15.75 -6.78 8.39
N THR A 243 15.54 -5.80 7.52
CA THR A 243 15.87 -5.87 6.10
C THR A 243 16.67 -4.66 5.66
N ASN A 244 17.54 -4.84 4.67
CA ASN A 244 18.11 -3.76 3.89
C ASN A 244 18.43 -4.22 2.45
N GLU A 245 19.15 -3.40 1.68
CA GLU A 245 19.51 -3.77 0.30
C GLU A 245 20.43 -5.00 0.21
N ALA A 246 21.10 -5.40 1.30
CA ALA A 246 21.92 -6.60 1.36
C ALA A 246 21.18 -7.87 1.76
N GLY A 247 19.99 -7.76 2.33
CA GLY A 247 19.13 -8.92 2.63
C GLY A 247 18.35 -8.80 3.94
N GLU A 248 17.81 -9.94 4.36
CA GLU A 248 16.98 -10.07 5.56
C GLU A 248 17.74 -10.81 6.68
N SER A 249 17.67 -10.28 7.89
CA SER A 249 18.29 -10.85 9.08
C SER A 249 17.63 -12.14 9.54
N ALA A 250 18.27 -12.85 10.47
CA ALA A 250 17.56 -13.83 11.31
C ALA A 250 16.37 -13.17 12.05
N LYS A 251 15.36 -13.98 12.40
CA LYS A 251 14.21 -13.52 13.18
C LYS A 251 14.59 -13.27 14.64
N SER A 252 13.93 -12.31 15.28
CA SER A 252 14.01 -12.05 16.72
C SER A 252 13.55 -13.24 17.54
N ALA A 253 13.80 -13.20 18.86
CA ALA A 253 13.06 -14.03 19.79
C ALA A 253 11.54 -13.81 19.63
N ALA A 254 10.76 -14.88 19.80
CA ALA A 254 9.31 -14.81 19.65
C ALA A 254 8.64 -14.18 20.88
N VAL A 255 7.56 -13.43 20.65
CA VAL A 255 6.65 -12.96 21.70
C VAL A 255 5.26 -13.54 21.47
N SER A 256 4.60 -13.97 22.54
CA SER A 256 3.21 -14.45 22.47
C SER A 256 2.25 -13.39 22.98
N ALA A 257 1.09 -13.29 22.33
CA ALA A 257 -0.03 -12.46 22.77
C ALA A 257 -1.35 -13.18 22.51
N THR A 258 -2.28 -13.07 23.46
CA THR A 258 -3.63 -13.65 23.34
C THR A 258 -4.61 -12.51 23.12
N THR A 259 -5.37 -12.58 22.04
CA THR A 259 -6.46 -11.62 21.77
C THR A 259 -7.52 -11.71 22.85
N THR A 260 -8.18 -10.59 23.15
CA THR A 260 -9.27 -10.56 24.13
C THR A 260 -10.50 -11.29 23.59
N ALA A 261 -11.47 -11.55 24.46
CA ALA A 261 -12.77 -12.04 24.02
C ALA A 261 -13.45 -11.01 23.10
N GLY A 262 -14.13 -11.48 22.05
CA GLY A 262 -14.97 -10.62 21.22
C GLY A 262 -16.18 -10.18 22.01
N SER A 263 -16.32 -8.88 22.27
CA SER A 263 -17.47 -8.34 22.96
C SER A 263 -18.70 -8.40 22.05
N GLY A 264 -19.60 -9.34 22.33
CA GLY A 264 -20.99 -9.23 21.90
C GLY A 264 -21.70 -8.20 22.77
N GLY A 265 -22.19 -7.13 22.15
CA GLY A 265 -23.28 -6.27 22.63
C GLY A 265 -23.07 -5.45 23.91
N GLY A 266 -23.01 -4.12 23.74
CA GLY A 266 -23.57 -3.15 24.68
C GLY A 266 -22.63 -2.50 25.68
N GLY A 267 -22.56 -1.17 25.64
CA GLY A 267 -22.13 -0.32 26.76
C GLY A 267 -20.77 0.34 26.59
N ASP A 268 -20.81 1.53 26.00
CA ASP A 268 -20.08 2.75 26.40
C ASP A 268 -18.91 2.59 27.39
N ASP A 269 -17.69 2.82 26.92
CA ASP A 269 -16.67 3.49 27.73
C ASP A 269 -15.69 4.26 26.83
N GLY A 270 -15.44 5.50 27.23
CA GLY A 270 -14.76 6.52 26.45
C GLY A 270 -13.30 6.20 26.16
N GLY A 271 -12.93 6.31 24.88
CA GLY A 271 -11.56 6.24 24.41
C GLY A 271 -11.44 6.82 23.01
N ASN A 272 -11.21 8.13 22.93
CA ASN A 272 -11.00 8.88 21.69
C ASN A 272 -9.81 8.34 20.88
N THR A 273 -10.10 7.62 19.79
CA THR A 273 -9.28 7.59 18.56
C THR A 273 -10.19 7.86 17.37
N SER A 274 -10.16 9.10 16.89
CA SER A 274 -11.13 9.77 16.02
C SER A 274 -11.22 9.28 14.56
N THR A 275 -11.19 7.97 14.30
CA THR A 275 -11.26 7.39 12.94
C THR A 275 -12.29 6.27 12.79
N GLN A 276 -12.82 5.75 13.90
CA GLN A 276 -13.73 4.62 13.85
C GLN A 276 -15.17 5.10 13.67
N LEU A 277 -15.80 4.71 12.56
CA LEU A 277 -17.23 4.90 12.33
C LEU A 277 -18.06 4.05 13.31
N PRO A 278 -19.29 4.49 13.68
CA PRO A 278 -20.20 3.66 14.45
C PRO A 278 -20.47 2.33 13.75
N ALA A 279 -20.79 1.28 14.52
CA ALA A 279 -20.98 -0.07 14.00
C ALA A 279 -21.96 -0.11 12.82
N HIS A 280 -23.02 0.69 12.91
CA HIS A 280 -23.92 1.02 11.82
C HIS A 280 -23.82 2.51 11.54
N ALA A 281 -23.42 2.87 10.33
CA ALA A 281 -23.17 4.25 9.91
C ALA A 281 -24.10 4.63 8.75
N LEU A 282 -24.60 5.86 8.80
CA LEU A 282 -25.32 6.50 7.72
C LEU A 282 -24.42 7.51 7.01
N VAL A 283 -24.20 7.31 5.71
CA VAL A 283 -23.42 8.21 4.85
C VAL A 283 -24.35 9.02 3.98
N GLY A 284 -24.11 10.33 3.84
CA GLY A 284 -24.92 11.19 3.01
C GLY A 284 -24.12 12.26 2.28
N TYR A 285 -24.44 12.44 1.00
CA TYR A 285 -23.90 13.53 0.19
C TYR A 285 -24.65 14.83 0.49
N LEU A 286 -23.92 15.89 0.84
CA LEU A 286 -24.46 17.23 1.05
C LEU A 286 -24.17 18.10 -0.18
N HIS A 287 -25.22 18.62 -0.83
CA HIS A 287 -25.07 19.56 -1.94
C HIS A 287 -24.56 20.91 -1.38
N SER A 288 -23.25 21.02 -1.28
CA SER A 288 -22.57 22.13 -0.61
C SER A 288 -22.06 23.18 -1.60
N SER A 289 -21.78 22.78 -2.84
CA SER A 289 -21.26 23.65 -3.90
C SER A 289 -22.26 24.00 -5.02
N PHE A 290 -23.47 23.44 -4.99
CA PHE A 290 -24.48 23.62 -6.05
C PHE A 290 -25.91 23.40 -5.53
N ALA A 291 -26.91 23.68 -6.38
CA ALA A 291 -28.31 23.28 -6.21
C ALA A 291 -28.82 22.49 -7.42
N ASN A 292 -29.71 21.52 -7.18
CA ASN A 292 -30.30 20.69 -8.24
C ASN A 292 -31.83 20.51 -8.10
N GLY A 293 -32.49 21.47 -7.45
CA GLY A 293 -33.95 21.43 -7.22
C GLY A 293 -34.39 20.76 -5.92
N SER A 294 -33.49 20.07 -5.21
CA SER A 294 -33.73 19.54 -3.85
C SER A 294 -33.72 20.60 -2.74
N GLY A 295 -33.36 21.83 -3.07
CA GLY A 295 -33.11 22.90 -2.09
C GLY A 295 -31.70 22.84 -1.49
N TYR A 296 -31.35 23.87 -0.73
CA TYR A 296 -30.06 23.98 -0.04
C TYR A 296 -30.23 23.66 1.44
N THR A 297 -29.43 22.72 1.95
CA THR A 297 -29.36 22.35 3.36
C THR A 297 -28.06 22.88 3.93
N ARG A 298 -28.12 23.75 4.94
CA ARG A 298 -26.92 24.25 5.62
C ARG A 298 -26.26 23.13 6.40
N MET A 299 -24.94 23.18 6.55
CA MET A 299 -24.17 22.19 7.33
C MET A 299 -24.66 22.10 8.78
N ALA A 300 -25.05 23.23 9.36
CA ALA A 300 -25.61 23.29 10.71
C ALA A 300 -27.00 22.62 10.84
N ASP A 301 -27.74 22.52 9.75
CA ASP A 301 -29.11 21.97 9.73
C ASP A 301 -29.14 20.47 9.38
N VAL A 302 -27.99 19.87 9.03
CA VAL A 302 -27.87 18.43 8.81
C VAL A 302 -28.20 17.71 10.14
N PRO A 303 -29.12 16.73 10.17
CA PRO A 303 -29.45 15.98 11.39
C PRO A 303 -28.26 15.18 11.97
N ASP A 304 -28.34 14.79 13.23
CA ASP A 304 -27.32 13.96 13.88
C ASP A 304 -27.38 12.48 13.48
N SER A 305 -28.39 12.06 12.70
CA SER A 305 -28.44 10.71 12.11
C SER A 305 -27.30 10.45 11.13
N TRP A 306 -26.72 11.50 10.52
CA TRP A 306 -25.66 11.38 9.51
C TRP A 306 -24.29 11.24 10.17
N ASP A 307 -23.63 10.11 9.94
CA ASP A 307 -22.33 9.78 10.53
C ASP A 307 -21.16 10.20 9.66
N VAL A 308 -21.33 10.13 8.34
CA VAL A 308 -20.39 10.64 7.35
C VAL A 308 -21.13 11.59 6.42
N ILE A 309 -20.60 12.80 6.27
CA ILE A 309 -21.15 13.87 5.45
C ILE A 309 -20.15 14.18 4.34
N ASP A 310 -20.52 13.82 3.12
CA ASP A 310 -19.69 14.00 1.94
C ASP A 310 -20.04 15.33 1.26
N LEU A 311 -19.10 16.27 1.28
CA LEU A 311 -19.28 17.59 0.68
C LEU A 311 -19.24 17.47 -0.85
N ALA A 312 -20.42 17.48 -1.47
CA ALA A 312 -20.60 17.40 -2.91
C ALA A 312 -20.58 18.81 -3.53
N PHE A 313 -19.66 19.15 -4.41
CA PHE A 313 -18.42 18.45 -4.79
C PHE A 313 -17.23 19.40 -4.92
N GLY A 314 -16.03 18.84 -4.73
CA GLY A 314 -14.80 19.39 -5.30
C GLY A 314 -14.71 19.00 -6.78
N GLU A 315 -14.51 19.98 -7.67
CA GLU A 315 -14.53 19.76 -9.12
C GLU A 315 -13.16 20.07 -9.76
N PRO A 316 -12.75 19.34 -10.80
CA PRO A 316 -11.52 19.61 -11.52
C PRO A 316 -11.66 20.83 -12.46
N THR A 317 -10.60 21.60 -12.62
CA THR A 317 -10.59 22.71 -13.60
C THR A 317 -10.62 22.24 -15.06
N SER A 318 -10.11 21.04 -15.29
CA SER A 318 -10.27 20.27 -16.51
C SER A 318 -10.04 18.79 -16.18
N VAL A 319 -10.58 17.91 -17.01
CA VAL A 319 -10.50 16.46 -16.84
C VAL A 319 -9.08 15.97 -16.51
N THR A 320 -8.04 16.54 -17.14
CA THR A 320 -6.65 16.08 -17.00
C THR A 320 -5.79 16.95 -16.09
N SER A 321 -6.34 18.04 -15.54
CA SER A 321 -5.56 19.03 -14.77
C SER A 321 -5.00 18.46 -13.46
N GLY A 322 -5.77 17.61 -12.79
CA GLY A 322 -5.58 17.30 -11.38
C GLY A 322 -5.84 18.48 -10.43
N ASP A 323 -6.12 19.70 -10.90
CA ASP A 323 -6.43 20.86 -10.04
C ASP A 323 -7.89 20.81 -9.61
N ILE A 324 -8.12 20.38 -8.37
CA ILE A 324 -9.45 20.29 -7.74
C ILE A 324 -9.76 21.57 -6.98
N ARG A 325 -10.95 22.12 -7.21
CA ARG A 325 -11.44 23.34 -6.55
C ARG A 325 -12.76 23.07 -5.86
N PHE A 326 -12.91 23.64 -4.68
CA PHE A 326 -14.15 23.61 -3.92
C PHE A 326 -14.55 25.03 -3.55
N LYS A 327 -15.83 25.34 -3.71
CA LYS A 327 -16.46 26.59 -3.28
C LYS A 327 -17.87 26.28 -2.81
N LEU A 328 -18.35 27.02 -1.82
CA LEU A 328 -19.76 26.95 -1.45
C LEU A 328 -20.66 27.40 -2.59
N CYS A 329 -21.88 26.88 -2.61
CA CYS A 329 -22.89 27.21 -3.62
C CYS A 329 -23.05 28.73 -3.74
N PRO A 330 -23.03 29.29 -4.95
CA PRO A 330 -23.14 30.73 -5.11
C PRO A 330 -24.53 31.21 -4.66
N VAL A 331 -24.60 32.38 -4.00
CA VAL A 331 -25.86 32.97 -3.50
C VAL A 331 -26.94 33.09 -4.60
N THR A 332 -26.53 33.28 -5.85
CA THR A 332 -27.42 33.34 -7.01
C THR A 332 -28.15 32.02 -7.29
N GLU A 333 -27.58 30.90 -6.86
CA GLU A 333 -28.12 29.55 -7.03
C GLU A 333 -28.71 29.01 -5.71
N CYS A 334 -28.07 29.32 -4.59
CA CYS A 334 -28.52 28.99 -3.24
C CYS A 334 -28.74 30.27 -2.41
N PRO A 335 -29.94 30.88 -2.45
CA PRO A 335 -30.21 32.15 -1.77
C PRO A 335 -29.96 32.15 -0.26
N ASN A 336 -30.08 30.98 0.38
CA ASN A 336 -29.91 30.80 1.82
C ASN A 336 -28.56 30.16 2.19
N VAL A 337 -27.56 30.19 1.28
CA VAL A 337 -26.23 29.67 1.57
C VAL A 337 -25.61 30.39 2.76
N GLU A 338 -24.99 29.63 3.66
CA GLU A 338 -24.30 30.18 4.83
C GLU A 338 -22.95 30.79 4.45
N SER A 339 -22.41 31.67 5.30
CA SER A 339 -21.06 32.17 5.08
C SER A 339 -20.02 31.07 5.27
N GLU A 340 -18.86 31.22 4.63
CA GLU A 340 -17.77 30.24 4.76
C GLU A 340 -17.30 30.05 6.21
N ALA A 341 -17.36 31.12 7.02
CA ALA A 341 -17.03 31.06 8.44
C ALA A 341 -18.05 30.24 9.24
N GLU A 342 -19.35 30.41 8.96
CA GLU A 342 -20.42 29.61 9.57
C GLU A 342 -20.32 28.14 9.15
N PHE A 343 -20.06 27.89 7.86
CA PHE A 343 -19.86 26.54 7.33
C PHE A 343 -18.70 25.82 8.04
N LYS A 344 -17.53 26.46 8.14
CA LYS A 344 -16.35 25.90 8.85
C LYS A 344 -16.63 25.70 10.34
N ALA A 345 -17.43 26.56 10.98
CA ALA A 345 -17.84 26.37 12.37
C ALA A 345 -18.79 25.17 12.53
N ALA A 346 -19.74 25.00 11.60
CA ALA A 346 -20.67 23.87 11.59
C ALA A 346 -19.95 22.52 11.33
N ILE A 347 -18.96 22.48 10.43
CA ILE A 347 -18.08 21.31 10.25
C ILE A 347 -17.45 20.90 11.57
N LYS A 348 -16.83 21.85 12.28
CA LYS A 348 -16.20 21.57 13.58
C LYS A 348 -17.21 21.10 14.63
N ALA A 349 -18.42 21.66 14.64
CA ALA A 349 -19.48 21.21 15.54
C ALA A 349 -19.88 19.76 15.26
N LYS A 350 -20.00 19.37 13.98
CA LYS A 350 -20.31 18.00 13.56
C LYS A 350 -19.19 17.03 13.92
N GLN A 351 -17.94 17.41 13.71
CA GLN A 351 -16.78 16.64 14.15
C GLN A 351 -16.69 16.49 15.67
N ALA A 352 -17.02 17.54 16.43
CA ALA A 352 -17.10 17.47 17.88
C ALA A 352 -18.22 16.53 18.38
N ALA A 353 -19.28 16.36 17.59
CA ALA A 353 -20.33 15.37 17.79
C ALA A 353 -19.96 13.95 17.25
N GLY A 354 -18.70 13.73 16.88
CA GLY A 354 -18.20 12.44 16.42
C GLY A 354 -18.43 12.13 14.93
N LYS A 355 -19.03 13.06 14.17
CA LYS A 355 -19.31 12.88 12.75
C LYS A 355 -18.04 13.04 11.90
N LYS A 356 -18.03 12.46 10.71
CA LYS A 356 -16.96 12.66 9.71
C LYS A 356 -17.44 13.55 8.59
N VAL A 357 -16.61 14.49 8.19
CA VAL A 357 -16.90 15.39 7.07
C VAL A 357 -15.79 15.27 6.05
N LEU A 358 -16.12 14.82 4.85
CA LEU A 358 -15.17 14.53 3.78
C LEU A 358 -15.40 15.47 2.61
N ILE A 359 -14.36 15.78 1.84
CA ILE A 359 -14.56 16.32 0.50
C ILE A 359 -14.86 15.15 -0.44
N SER A 360 -15.96 15.22 -1.18
CA SER A 360 -16.20 14.29 -2.29
C SER A 360 -15.79 14.92 -3.60
N ILE A 361 -15.12 14.13 -4.45
CA ILE A 361 -14.65 14.54 -5.77
C ILE A 361 -15.34 13.64 -6.79
N GLY A 362 -16.26 14.22 -7.55
CA GLY A 362 -17.16 13.46 -8.41
C GLY A 362 -18.33 14.28 -8.95
N GLY A 363 -19.39 13.56 -9.30
CA GLY A 363 -20.57 14.13 -9.95
C GLY A 363 -20.39 14.50 -11.42
N GLN A 364 -21.43 15.11 -12.00
CA GLN A 364 -21.54 15.34 -13.44
C GLN A 364 -20.36 16.10 -14.08
N ASN A 365 -19.75 17.06 -13.36
CA ASN A 365 -18.58 17.79 -13.83
C ASN A 365 -17.26 17.29 -13.23
N GLY A 366 -17.33 16.32 -12.31
CA GLY A 366 -16.20 15.83 -11.51
C GLY A 366 -15.34 14.79 -12.19
N GLN A 367 -15.33 14.72 -13.52
CA GLN A 367 -14.51 13.73 -14.22
C GLN A 367 -13.01 14.03 -14.06
N VAL A 368 -12.26 13.13 -13.42
CA VAL A 368 -10.82 13.30 -13.15
C VAL A 368 -10.01 12.19 -13.80
N GLN A 369 -9.00 12.55 -14.59
CA GLN A 369 -8.05 11.64 -15.22
C GLN A 369 -6.61 12.02 -14.86
N LEU A 370 -6.03 11.29 -13.91
CA LEU A 370 -4.63 11.49 -13.48
C LEU A 370 -3.66 10.76 -14.42
N ALA A 371 -3.58 11.16 -15.69
CA ALA A 371 -2.78 10.47 -16.69
C ALA A 371 -1.26 10.63 -16.50
N THR A 372 -0.82 11.63 -15.72
CA THR A 372 0.60 11.94 -15.48
C THR A 372 0.88 12.13 -14.00
N THR A 373 2.15 11.99 -13.60
CA THR A 373 2.60 12.29 -12.24
C THR A 373 2.44 13.76 -11.87
N ALA A 374 2.52 14.68 -12.84
CA ALA A 374 2.27 16.10 -12.60
C ALA A 374 0.78 16.38 -12.26
N ALA A 375 -0.15 15.73 -12.96
CA ALA A 375 -1.58 15.80 -12.63
C ALA A 375 -1.85 15.17 -11.26
N ARG A 376 -1.22 14.03 -10.95
CA ARG A 376 -1.26 13.41 -9.62
C ARG A 376 -0.79 14.36 -8.52
N ASP A 377 0.36 15.02 -8.70
CA ASP A 377 0.94 15.91 -7.69
C ASP A 377 0.07 17.16 -7.49
N THR A 378 -0.48 17.68 -8.59
CA THR A 378 -1.48 18.77 -8.54
C THR A 378 -2.71 18.34 -7.74
N PHE A 379 -3.24 17.14 -7.99
CA PHE A 379 -4.37 16.58 -7.26
C PHE A 379 -4.09 16.43 -5.77
N VAL A 380 -2.96 15.82 -5.40
CA VAL A 380 -2.57 15.70 -3.99
C VAL A 380 -2.47 17.07 -3.33
N SER A 381 -1.88 18.06 -4.01
CA SER A 381 -1.72 19.42 -3.50
C SER A 381 -3.05 20.15 -3.35
N SER A 382 -3.93 20.11 -4.35
CA SER A 382 -5.19 20.87 -4.34
C SER A 382 -6.21 20.26 -3.37
N VAL A 383 -6.32 18.93 -3.34
CA VAL A 383 -7.20 18.21 -2.39
C VAL A 383 -6.71 18.42 -0.96
N SER A 384 -5.40 18.31 -0.73
CA SER A 384 -4.80 18.65 0.56
C SER A 384 -5.15 20.05 1.03
N LYS A 385 -5.10 21.03 0.12
CA LYS A 385 -5.44 22.42 0.44
C LYS A 385 -6.90 22.56 0.87
N ILE A 386 -7.83 21.88 0.19
CA ILE A 386 -9.26 21.89 0.56
C ILE A 386 -9.44 21.26 1.95
N ILE A 387 -8.84 20.09 2.19
CA ILE A 387 -8.89 19.40 3.49
C ILE A 387 -8.36 20.32 4.61
N ASP A 388 -7.21 20.95 4.40
CA ASP A 388 -6.58 21.83 5.40
C ASP A 388 -7.40 23.11 5.62
N GLU A 389 -7.97 23.68 4.56
CA GLU A 389 -8.72 24.94 4.60
C GLU A 389 -10.06 24.81 5.32
N TYR A 390 -10.76 23.69 5.13
CA TYR A 390 -12.05 23.42 5.74
C TYR A 390 -11.96 22.54 6.99
N GLY A 391 -10.79 21.97 7.29
CA GLY A 391 -10.55 21.11 8.44
C GLY A 391 -11.24 19.74 8.33
N LEU A 392 -11.25 19.15 7.13
CA LEU A 392 -12.00 17.93 6.82
C LEU A 392 -11.29 16.66 7.35
N ASP A 393 -12.07 15.59 7.57
CA ASP A 393 -11.55 14.30 8.05
C ASP A 393 -10.88 13.47 6.94
N GLY A 394 -11.16 13.78 5.66
CA GLY A 394 -10.54 13.08 4.54
C GLY A 394 -11.27 13.26 3.21
N LEU A 395 -11.29 12.19 2.42
CA LEU A 395 -11.66 12.19 1.00
C LEU A 395 -12.66 11.06 0.70
N ASP A 396 -13.70 11.42 -0.03
CA ASP A 396 -14.54 10.49 -0.78
C ASP A 396 -14.18 10.53 -2.28
N ILE A 397 -13.96 9.35 -2.88
CA ILE A 397 -13.64 9.23 -4.30
C ILE A 397 -14.87 8.75 -5.07
N ASP A 398 -15.59 9.72 -5.61
CA ASP A 398 -16.80 9.53 -6.43
C ASP A 398 -16.49 9.68 -7.93
N PHE A 399 -15.45 8.97 -8.38
CA PHE A 399 -14.96 9.07 -9.75
C PHE A 399 -15.87 8.30 -10.71
N GLU A 400 -16.75 9.04 -11.39
CA GLU A 400 -17.74 8.52 -12.33
C GLU A 400 -17.31 8.64 -13.81
N GLY A 401 -18.15 8.12 -14.70
CA GLY A 401 -18.12 8.42 -16.13
C GLY A 401 -16.88 7.87 -16.87
N HIS A 402 -15.91 8.73 -17.18
CA HIS A 402 -14.66 8.35 -17.85
C HIS A 402 -13.42 8.68 -17.01
N SER A 403 -13.58 8.86 -15.70
CA SER A 403 -12.45 9.15 -14.79
C SER A 403 -11.45 8.00 -14.72
N LEU A 404 -11.95 6.76 -14.78
CA LEU A 404 -11.14 5.55 -14.74
C LEU A 404 -11.43 4.64 -15.93
N SER A 405 -10.37 4.13 -16.52
CA SER A 405 -10.39 3.10 -17.55
C SER A 405 -9.10 2.29 -17.49
N LEU A 406 -9.10 1.13 -18.12
CA LEU A 406 -7.95 0.25 -18.26
C LEU A 406 -7.44 0.27 -19.71
N ASN A 407 -6.14 0.48 -19.87
CA ASN A 407 -5.47 0.33 -21.16
C ASN A 407 -5.54 -1.13 -21.61
N THR A 408 -5.60 -1.36 -22.92
CA THR A 408 -5.47 -2.71 -23.49
C THR A 408 -4.19 -3.37 -22.99
N GLY A 409 -4.33 -4.58 -22.43
CA GLY A 409 -3.22 -5.35 -21.85
C GLY A 409 -3.09 -5.22 -20.34
N ASP A 410 -3.74 -4.25 -19.70
CA ASP A 410 -3.82 -4.15 -18.24
C ASP A 410 -4.86 -5.13 -17.68
N THR A 411 -4.44 -6.38 -17.48
CA THR A 411 -5.34 -7.52 -17.21
C THR A 411 -5.25 -8.10 -15.80
N ASP A 412 -4.44 -7.50 -14.91
CA ASP A 412 -4.28 -7.96 -13.54
C ASP A 412 -4.52 -6.81 -12.56
N PHE A 413 -5.69 -6.79 -11.92
CA PHE A 413 -6.07 -5.78 -10.94
C PHE A 413 -5.11 -5.70 -9.74
N ARG A 414 -4.32 -6.75 -9.48
CA ARG A 414 -3.32 -6.77 -8.40
C ARG A 414 -2.07 -5.95 -8.74
N ASN A 415 -1.80 -5.80 -10.04
CA ASN A 415 -0.60 -5.15 -10.59
C ASN A 415 -1.00 -4.20 -11.74
N PRO A 416 -1.83 -3.17 -11.48
CA PRO A 416 -2.30 -2.28 -12.53
C PRO A 416 -1.15 -1.53 -13.20
N THR A 417 -1.27 -1.28 -14.49
CA THR A 417 -0.27 -0.57 -15.30
C THR A 417 -0.82 0.69 -15.96
N THR A 418 -2.14 0.86 -15.99
CA THR A 418 -2.79 2.00 -16.60
C THR A 418 -2.52 3.28 -15.81
N PRO A 419 -1.96 4.34 -16.42
CA PRO A 419 -1.50 5.53 -15.69
C PRO A 419 -2.58 6.19 -14.82
N VAL A 420 -3.82 6.32 -15.30
CA VAL A 420 -4.90 6.95 -14.50
C VAL A 420 -5.22 6.17 -13.22
N VAL A 421 -5.11 4.84 -13.25
CA VAL A 421 -5.31 3.95 -12.09
C VAL A 421 -4.11 4.02 -11.15
N VAL A 422 -2.89 3.85 -11.69
CA VAL A 422 -1.65 3.84 -10.89
C VAL A 422 -1.44 5.18 -10.18
N ASN A 423 -1.70 6.29 -10.89
CA ASN A 423 -1.56 7.62 -10.31
C ASN A 423 -2.64 7.91 -9.28
N LEU A 424 -3.89 7.46 -9.48
CA LEU A 424 -4.92 7.59 -8.44
C LEU A 424 -4.51 6.85 -7.16
N ILE A 425 -4.08 5.59 -7.25
CA ILE A 425 -3.59 4.83 -6.11
C ILE A 425 -2.44 5.57 -5.42
N SER A 426 -1.48 6.08 -6.19
CA SER A 426 -0.34 6.84 -5.67
C SER A 426 -0.77 8.16 -5.01
N ALA A 427 -1.75 8.87 -5.56
CA ALA A 427 -2.28 10.11 -4.98
C ALA A 427 -2.94 9.86 -3.63
N VAL A 428 -3.81 8.85 -3.54
CA VAL A 428 -4.53 8.52 -2.30
C VAL A 428 -3.57 8.04 -1.22
N LYS A 429 -2.57 7.23 -1.57
CA LYS A 429 -1.51 6.85 -0.62
C LYS A 429 -0.70 8.04 -0.12
N SER A 430 -0.48 9.05 -0.96
CA SER A 430 0.21 10.28 -0.57
C SER A 430 -0.63 11.12 0.41
N LEU A 431 -1.93 11.23 0.17
CA LEU A 431 -2.86 11.87 1.10
C LEU A 431 -2.93 11.11 2.44
N LYS A 432 -3.05 9.78 2.40
CA LYS A 432 -3.04 8.93 3.60
C LYS A 432 -1.74 9.09 4.39
N ALA A 433 -0.58 9.13 3.71
CA ALA A 433 0.70 9.36 4.37
C ALA A 433 0.80 10.75 5.03
N LYS A 434 0.21 11.78 4.41
CA LYS A 434 0.19 13.15 4.95
C LYS A 434 -0.66 13.25 6.22
N TYR A 435 -1.86 12.68 6.21
CA TYR A 435 -2.84 12.84 7.28
C TYR A 435 -2.81 11.71 8.32
N GLY A 436 -2.11 10.61 8.01
CA GLY A 436 -1.90 9.47 8.88
C GLY A 436 -3.19 8.72 9.21
N GLU A 437 -3.27 8.21 10.44
CA GLU A 437 -4.41 7.41 10.89
C GLU A 437 -5.72 8.18 10.80
N LYS A 438 -5.69 9.51 11.04
CA LYS A 438 -6.87 10.40 11.02
C LYS A 438 -7.58 10.50 9.67
N PHE A 439 -6.91 10.14 8.58
CA PHE A 439 -7.49 10.22 7.24
C PHE A 439 -8.58 9.17 7.05
N VAL A 440 -9.81 9.66 6.86
CA VAL A 440 -10.96 8.85 6.45
C VAL A 440 -11.01 8.79 4.92
N LEU A 441 -11.10 7.58 4.39
CA LEU A 441 -11.14 7.32 2.96
C LEU A 441 -12.41 6.54 2.62
N THR A 442 -13.27 7.14 1.80
CA THR A 442 -14.46 6.47 1.24
C THR A 442 -14.43 6.48 -0.29
N MET A 443 -15.23 5.60 -0.89
CA MET A 443 -15.32 5.45 -2.34
C MET A 443 -16.77 5.13 -2.72
N ALA A 444 -17.27 5.78 -3.78
CA ALA A 444 -18.61 5.56 -4.30
C ALA A 444 -18.64 5.25 -5.81
N PRO A 445 -17.92 4.22 -6.30
CA PRO A 445 -17.99 3.88 -7.71
C PRO A 445 -19.38 3.36 -8.11
N GLU A 446 -19.75 3.58 -9.37
CA GLU A 446 -20.88 2.87 -9.99
C GLU A 446 -20.57 1.37 -10.13
N THR A 447 -21.60 0.51 -10.09
CA THR A 447 -21.43 -0.95 -10.23
C THR A 447 -20.69 -1.35 -11.53
N PHE A 448 -20.76 -0.50 -12.56
CA PHE A 448 -20.04 -0.67 -13.82
C PHE A 448 -18.52 -0.79 -13.62
N PHE A 449 -17.95 -0.04 -12.68
CA PHE A 449 -16.51 -0.05 -12.43
C PHE A 449 -16.08 -1.14 -11.43
N VAL A 450 -17.03 -1.85 -10.82
CA VAL A 450 -16.78 -2.83 -9.75
C VAL A 450 -17.39 -4.18 -10.08
N GLN A 451 -18.69 -4.39 -9.84
CA GLN A 451 -19.35 -5.70 -9.97
C GLN A 451 -19.42 -6.19 -11.43
N LEU A 452 -19.52 -5.29 -12.41
CA LEU A 452 -19.40 -5.69 -13.83
C LEU A 452 -18.06 -6.38 -14.12
N GLY A 453 -17.05 -6.11 -13.29
CA GLY A 453 -15.76 -6.80 -13.20
C GLY A 453 -15.87 -8.32 -13.14
N TYR A 454 -16.98 -8.87 -12.64
CA TYR A 454 -17.23 -10.31 -12.63
C TYR A 454 -17.32 -10.89 -14.06
N GLN A 455 -17.90 -10.14 -14.99
CA GLN A 455 -18.07 -10.55 -16.38
C GLN A 455 -16.98 -10.01 -17.30
N TYR A 456 -16.59 -8.75 -17.10
CA TYR A 456 -15.73 -8.00 -18.02
C TYR A 456 -14.69 -7.20 -17.26
N TYR A 457 -13.44 -7.21 -17.71
CA TYR A 457 -12.35 -6.46 -17.10
C TYR A 457 -11.53 -5.75 -18.17
N GLY A 458 -11.66 -4.42 -18.19
CA GLY A 458 -11.09 -3.57 -19.22
C GLY A 458 -11.58 -3.95 -20.61
N SER A 459 -10.74 -3.74 -21.63
CA SER A 459 -11.08 -4.08 -23.03
C SER A 459 -11.25 -5.59 -23.29
N GLY A 460 -10.98 -6.43 -22.28
CA GLY A 460 -10.88 -7.88 -22.40
C GLY A 460 -9.70 -8.33 -23.27
N PRO A 461 -9.48 -9.65 -23.40
CA PRO A 461 -8.36 -10.21 -24.16
C PRO A 461 -8.42 -9.92 -25.67
N TRP A 462 -9.62 -9.61 -26.18
CA TRP A 462 -9.87 -9.37 -27.61
C TRP A 462 -10.11 -7.89 -27.96
N GLY A 463 -10.03 -6.98 -26.97
CA GLY A 463 -10.16 -5.54 -27.19
C GLY A 463 -11.58 -5.03 -27.50
N GLY A 464 -12.61 -5.88 -27.36
CA GLY A 464 -14.00 -5.56 -27.75
C GLY A 464 -14.92 -5.12 -26.61
N GLN A 465 -14.45 -5.13 -25.36
CA GLN A 465 -15.24 -4.75 -24.18
C GLN A 465 -14.98 -3.28 -23.82
N ASP A 466 -15.87 -2.67 -23.03
CA ASP A 466 -15.68 -1.29 -22.56
C ASP A 466 -14.50 -1.24 -21.57
N PRO A 467 -13.48 -0.40 -21.82
CA PRO A 467 -12.28 -0.35 -20.98
C PRO A 467 -12.53 0.12 -19.54
N ARG A 468 -13.72 0.64 -19.22
CA ARG A 468 -14.08 1.08 -17.86
C ARG A 468 -14.60 -0.08 -16.99
N ALA A 469 -15.00 -1.20 -17.58
CA ALA A 469 -15.54 -2.33 -16.85
C ALA A 469 -14.52 -2.87 -15.83
N GLY A 470 -14.88 -2.87 -14.55
CA GLY A 470 -14.00 -3.32 -13.47
C GLY A 470 -12.79 -2.40 -13.19
N ALA A 471 -12.71 -1.21 -13.78
CA ALA A 471 -11.53 -0.34 -13.68
C ALA A 471 -11.24 0.20 -12.27
N TYR A 472 -12.20 0.10 -11.34
CA TYR A 472 -12.01 0.49 -9.94
C TYR A 472 -11.44 -0.64 -9.07
N LEU A 473 -11.55 -1.91 -9.50
CA LEU A 473 -11.02 -3.06 -8.76
C LEU A 473 -9.54 -2.91 -8.35
N PRO A 474 -8.61 -2.47 -9.23
CA PRO A 474 -7.23 -2.25 -8.81
C PRO A 474 -7.09 -1.15 -7.75
N VAL A 475 -7.92 -0.11 -7.78
CA VAL A 475 -7.92 0.97 -6.80
C VAL A 475 -8.37 0.46 -5.43
N ILE A 476 -9.52 -0.22 -5.38
CA ILE A 476 -10.02 -0.83 -4.14
C ILE A 476 -9.00 -1.84 -3.60
N HIS A 477 -8.46 -2.71 -4.46
CA HIS A 477 -7.51 -3.74 -4.03
C HIS A 477 -6.25 -3.14 -3.41
N ALA A 478 -5.66 -2.12 -4.04
CA ALA A 478 -4.42 -1.51 -3.59
C ALA A 478 -4.55 -0.63 -2.34
N LEU A 479 -5.77 -0.19 -2.04
CA LEU A 479 -6.11 0.71 -0.92
C LEU A 479 -6.97 0.02 0.16
N ARG A 480 -7.26 -1.27 0.03
CA ARG A 480 -8.22 -1.99 0.89
C ARG A 480 -7.92 -1.95 2.39
N ASP A 481 -6.65 -1.78 2.76
CA ASP A 481 -6.25 -1.70 4.16
C ASP A 481 -6.40 -0.27 4.73
N ASP A 482 -6.38 0.73 3.85
CA ASP A 482 -6.60 2.14 4.17
C ASP A 482 -8.06 2.59 3.99
N LEU A 483 -8.84 1.83 3.22
CA LEU A 483 -10.25 2.11 2.91
C LEU A 483 -11.11 2.02 4.17
N THR A 484 -11.76 3.12 4.53
CA THR A 484 -12.70 3.17 5.65
C THR A 484 -14.03 2.54 5.25
N LEU A 485 -14.58 2.94 4.10
CA LEU A 485 -15.87 2.46 3.64
C LEU A 485 -15.98 2.49 2.11
N LEU A 486 -16.46 1.40 1.53
CA LEU A 486 -16.91 1.32 0.14
C LEU A 486 -18.44 1.31 0.14
N HIS A 487 -19.04 2.25 -0.59
CA HIS A 487 -20.47 2.30 -0.83
C HIS A 487 -20.73 2.46 -2.31
N VAL A 488 -20.68 1.32 -3.01
CA VAL A 488 -21.01 1.26 -4.45
C VAL A 488 -22.41 1.81 -4.66
N GLN A 489 -22.58 2.59 -5.73
CA GLN A 489 -23.85 3.15 -6.12
C GLN A 489 -24.73 2.04 -6.74
N ASP A 490 -25.68 1.49 -5.98
CA ASP A 490 -26.63 0.48 -6.46
C ASP A 490 -27.83 1.11 -7.20
N TYR A 491 -27.57 2.19 -7.93
CA TYR A 491 -28.57 3.00 -8.63
C TYR A 491 -27.98 3.60 -9.90
N ASN A 492 -28.83 4.17 -10.75
CA ASN A 492 -28.47 4.59 -12.12
C ASN A 492 -27.71 3.51 -12.91
N SER A 493 -27.95 2.25 -12.56
CA SER A 493 -27.19 1.11 -13.03
C SER A 493 -28.00 0.22 -13.96
N GLY A 494 -27.31 -0.39 -14.93
CA GLY A 494 -27.88 -1.48 -15.72
C GLY A 494 -28.03 -2.76 -14.90
N SER A 495 -28.54 -3.82 -15.52
CA SER A 495 -28.54 -5.13 -14.88
C SER A 495 -27.10 -5.65 -14.72
N ILE A 496 -26.79 -6.19 -13.55
CA ILE A 496 -25.47 -6.76 -13.23
C ILE A 496 -25.63 -8.24 -12.88
N MET A 497 -24.69 -9.07 -13.33
CA MET A 497 -24.69 -10.49 -13.01
C MET A 497 -24.19 -10.75 -11.59
N GLY A 498 -25.00 -11.40 -10.77
CA GLY A 498 -24.66 -11.84 -9.44
C GLY A 498 -23.81 -13.12 -9.43
N LEU A 499 -23.34 -13.51 -8.25
CA LEU A 499 -22.57 -14.76 -8.04
C LEU A 499 -23.35 -16.05 -8.36
N ASP A 500 -24.68 -15.96 -8.43
CA ASP A 500 -25.58 -17.03 -8.88
C ASP A 500 -25.65 -17.14 -10.42
N ASN A 501 -24.87 -16.32 -11.13
CA ASN A 501 -24.86 -16.18 -12.59
C ASN A 501 -26.21 -15.75 -13.18
N GLN A 502 -27.04 -15.04 -12.40
CA GLN A 502 -28.26 -14.41 -12.88
C GLN A 502 -28.09 -12.89 -12.95
N TYR A 503 -28.82 -12.25 -13.85
CA TYR A 503 -28.85 -10.78 -13.93
C TYR A 503 -29.85 -10.24 -12.91
N HIS A 504 -29.40 -9.29 -12.09
CA HIS A 504 -30.22 -8.54 -11.15
C HIS A 504 -30.31 -7.09 -11.61
N SER A 505 -31.46 -6.45 -11.37
CA SER A 505 -31.73 -5.06 -11.78
C SER A 505 -32.07 -4.20 -10.58
N MET A 506 -31.56 -2.96 -10.55
CA MET A 506 -31.81 -1.97 -9.49
C MET A 506 -33.30 -1.70 -9.21
N GLY A 507 -33.59 -1.19 -8.01
CA GLY A 507 -34.94 -0.79 -7.57
C GLY A 507 -35.67 -1.79 -6.67
N GLY A 508 -34.99 -2.83 -6.17
CA GLY A 508 -35.55 -3.82 -5.25
C GLY A 508 -34.49 -4.50 -4.39
N ALA A 509 -34.92 -5.23 -3.36
CA ALA A 509 -34.01 -5.82 -2.37
C ALA A 509 -32.98 -6.78 -3.00
N ASP A 510 -33.41 -7.57 -3.98
CA ASP A 510 -32.63 -8.64 -4.62
C ASP A 510 -31.33 -8.10 -5.26
N PHE A 511 -31.38 -6.91 -5.88
CA PHE A 511 -30.20 -6.25 -6.44
C PHE A 511 -29.19 -5.86 -5.36
N HIS A 512 -29.66 -5.19 -4.30
CA HIS A 512 -28.78 -4.78 -3.20
C HIS A 512 -28.16 -5.97 -2.49
N ILE A 513 -28.92 -7.06 -2.32
CA ILE A 513 -28.41 -8.30 -1.75
C ILE A 513 -27.30 -8.87 -2.64
N ALA A 514 -27.54 -9.02 -3.94
CA ALA A 514 -26.56 -9.59 -4.87
C ALA A 514 -25.29 -8.72 -4.98
N MET A 515 -25.44 -7.41 -5.18
CA MET A 515 -24.31 -6.49 -5.35
C MET A 515 -23.45 -6.39 -4.09
N THR A 516 -24.08 -6.41 -2.91
CA THR A 516 -23.36 -6.39 -1.63
C THR A 516 -22.68 -7.72 -1.35
N ASP A 517 -23.36 -8.85 -1.60
CA ASP A 517 -22.77 -10.18 -1.39
C ASP A 517 -21.53 -10.42 -2.26
N MET A 518 -21.51 -9.89 -3.49
CA MET A 518 -20.31 -9.89 -4.35
C MET A 518 -19.11 -9.22 -3.70
N LEU A 519 -19.30 -8.04 -3.08
CA LEU A 519 -18.21 -7.32 -2.41
C LEU A 519 -17.70 -8.05 -1.16
N LEU A 520 -18.57 -8.78 -0.48
CA LEU A 520 -18.26 -9.45 0.79
C LEU A 520 -17.69 -10.85 0.59
N ALA A 521 -18.19 -11.60 -0.37
CA ALA A 521 -17.68 -12.92 -0.73
C ALA A 521 -16.41 -12.83 -1.60
N GLY A 522 -16.30 -11.78 -2.41
CA GLY A 522 -15.34 -11.70 -3.51
C GLY A 522 -15.81 -12.48 -4.74
N PHE A 523 -15.10 -12.32 -5.86
CA PHE A 523 -15.50 -12.93 -7.14
C PHE A 523 -14.33 -13.10 -8.11
N PRO A 524 -14.36 -14.10 -9.00
CA PRO A 524 -13.39 -14.24 -10.09
C PRO A 524 -13.59 -13.12 -11.11
N VAL A 525 -12.54 -12.32 -11.34
CA VAL A 525 -12.60 -11.21 -12.29
C VAL A 525 -12.63 -11.74 -13.72
N ALA A 526 -13.60 -11.29 -14.52
CA ALA A 526 -13.87 -11.78 -15.87
C ALA A 526 -13.95 -13.32 -15.97
N GLY A 527 -14.47 -13.97 -14.92
CA GLY A 527 -14.57 -15.43 -14.81
C GLY A 527 -13.24 -16.17 -14.60
N ASP A 528 -12.11 -15.47 -14.48
CA ASP A 528 -10.80 -16.08 -14.28
C ASP A 528 -10.59 -16.50 -12.81
N GLN A 529 -10.64 -17.81 -12.56
CA GLN A 529 -10.48 -18.41 -11.24
C GLN A 529 -9.07 -18.19 -10.63
N THR A 530 -8.09 -17.79 -11.44
CA THR A 530 -6.74 -17.45 -10.96
C THR A 530 -6.61 -15.98 -10.51
N LYS A 531 -7.64 -15.17 -10.80
CA LYS A 531 -7.73 -13.74 -10.52
C LYS A 531 -9.01 -13.42 -9.74
N VAL A 532 -9.11 -13.97 -8.54
CA VAL A 532 -10.24 -13.69 -7.63
C VAL A 532 -10.03 -12.36 -6.93
N PHE A 533 -10.94 -11.41 -7.15
CA PHE A 533 -11.05 -10.22 -6.32
C PHE A 533 -11.51 -10.64 -4.92
N PRO A 534 -10.68 -10.44 -3.88
CA PRO A 534 -10.98 -10.93 -2.55
C PRO A 534 -12.10 -10.12 -1.90
N GLY A 535 -12.97 -10.80 -1.16
CA GLY A 535 -14.01 -10.14 -0.37
C GLY A 535 -13.45 -9.10 0.60
N LEU A 536 -14.21 -8.03 0.80
CA LEU A 536 -13.95 -7.00 1.80
C LEU A 536 -14.50 -7.40 3.16
N ARG A 537 -14.00 -6.75 4.20
CA ARG A 537 -14.59 -6.91 5.53
C ARG A 537 -16.00 -6.30 5.52
N PRO A 538 -17.00 -6.92 6.17
CA PRO A 538 -18.35 -6.36 6.24
C PRO A 538 -18.39 -4.91 6.76
N ASP A 539 -17.49 -4.58 7.68
CA ASP A 539 -17.40 -3.27 8.31
C ASP A 539 -16.79 -2.19 7.40
N GLN A 540 -16.38 -2.56 6.17
CA GLN A 540 -15.93 -1.68 5.09
C GLN A 540 -16.97 -1.56 3.96
N VAL A 541 -18.16 -2.12 4.09
CA VAL A 541 -19.17 -2.11 3.00
C VAL A 541 -20.48 -1.51 3.50
N ALA A 542 -21.01 -0.56 2.74
CA ALA A 542 -22.36 -0.01 2.88
C ALA A 542 -23.08 -0.03 1.53
N ILE A 543 -24.41 0.02 1.56
CA ILE A 543 -25.25 -0.02 0.34
C ILE A 543 -25.55 1.42 -0.10
N GLY A 544 -25.14 1.81 -1.31
CA GLY A 544 -25.43 3.13 -1.88
C GLY A 544 -26.81 3.18 -2.54
N LEU A 545 -27.67 4.10 -2.11
CA LEU A 545 -29.09 4.16 -2.50
C LEU A 545 -29.53 5.60 -2.83
N PRO A 546 -30.50 5.82 -3.74
CA PRO A 546 -31.14 7.12 -3.88
C PRO A 546 -32.08 7.37 -2.70
N ALA A 547 -31.97 8.54 -2.07
CA ALA A 547 -32.79 8.93 -0.92
C ALA A 547 -34.29 8.97 -1.28
N SER A 548 -34.59 9.27 -2.54
CA SER A 548 -35.94 9.35 -3.08
C SER A 548 -35.96 9.06 -4.58
N THR A 549 -37.16 8.99 -5.16
CA THR A 549 -37.36 8.80 -6.60
C THR A 549 -36.84 9.95 -7.46
N GLN A 550 -36.74 11.17 -6.91
CA GLN A 550 -36.16 12.33 -7.59
C GLN A 550 -34.62 12.32 -7.58
N ALA A 551 -34.00 11.55 -6.67
CA ALA A 551 -32.56 11.55 -6.51
C ALA A 551 -31.82 10.74 -7.59
N GLY A 552 -32.46 9.70 -8.12
CA GLY A 552 -31.91 8.86 -9.17
C GLY A 552 -32.80 7.66 -9.50
N ASN A 553 -32.54 7.02 -10.64
CA ASN A 553 -33.21 5.77 -11.00
C ASN A 553 -32.75 4.65 -10.09
N GLY A 554 -33.62 3.67 -9.81
CA GLY A 554 -33.28 2.57 -8.91
C GLY A 554 -33.55 2.87 -7.44
N HIS A 555 -34.30 3.93 -7.12
CA HIS A 555 -34.83 4.14 -5.78
C HIS A 555 -35.59 2.90 -5.29
N THR A 556 -35.32 2.51 -4.04
CA THR A 556 -35.87 1.31 -3.41
C THR A 556 -36.67 1.72 -2.19
N SER A 557 -37.91 1.21 -2.08
CA SER A 557 -38.79 1.53 -0.95
C SER A 557 -38.19 1.11 0.40
N PRO A 558 -38.53 1.79 1.52
CA PRO A 558 -38.02 1.42 2.85
C PRO A 558 -38.25 -0.05 3.24
N ALA A 559 -39.37 -0.65 2.82
CA ALA A 559 -39.66 -2.06 3.08
C ALA A 559 -38.69 -3.00 2.36
N GLU A 560 -38.33 -2.69 1.12
CA GLU A 560 -37.36 -3.49 0.35
C GLU A 560 -35.91 -3.24 0.83
N VAL A 561 -35.57 -2.03 1.28
CA VAL A 561 -34.29 -1.77 1.97
C VAL A 561 -34.19 -2.59 3.26
N THR A 562 -35.24 -2.60 4.08
CA THR A 562 -35.33 -3.41 5.30
C THR A 562 -35.17 -4.90 5.01
N LYS A 563 -35.79 -5.39 3.93
CA LYS A 563 -35.66 -6.77 3.46
C LYS A 563 -34.24 -7.10 3.03
N ALA A 564 -33.57 -6.21 2.29
CA ALA A 564 -32.16 -6.38 1.92
C ALA A 564 -31.26 -6.46 3.16
N LEU A 565 -31.43 -5.54 4.12
CA LEU A 565 -30.69 -5.54 5.37
C LEU A 565 -30.94 -6.81 6.19
N ASN A 566 -32.19 -7.26 6.33
CA ASN A 566 -32.52 -8.51 7.03
C ASN A 566 -31.87 -9.72 6.35
N CYS A 567 -31.86 -9.77 5.03
CA CYS A 567 -31.21 -10.85 4.31
C CYS A 567 -29.69 -10.85 4.55
N LEU A 568 -29.03 -9.72 4.33
CA LEU A 568 -27.58 -9.62 4.44
C LEU A 568 -27.10 -9.84 5.87
N THR A 569 -27.75 -9.22 6.86
CA THR A 569 -27.27 -9.19 8.25
C THR A 569 -27.80 -10.33 9.12
N LYS A 570 -29.00 -10.86 8.81
CA LYS A 570 -29.70 -11.87 9.63
C LYS A 570 -30.03 -13.15 8.85
N LYS A 571 -29.80 -13.18 7.52
CA LYS A 571 -30.17 -14.29 6.63
C LYS A 571 -31.66 -14.64 6.65
N THR A 572 -32.51 -13.62 6.80
CA THR A 572 -33.97 -13.76 6.81
C THR A 572 -34.61 -12.92 5.70
N GLY A 573 -35.68 -13.44 5.08
CA GLY A 573 -36.45 -12.68 4.08
C GLY A 573 -35.73 -12.44 2.73
N CYS A 574 -34.72 -13.25 2.39
CA CYS A 574 -33.83 -13.03 1.23
C CYS A 574 -34.47 -13.04 -0.16
N GLY A 575 -35.69 -13.53 -0.33
CA GLY A 575 -36.24 -13.73 -1.67
C GLY A 575 -35.51 -14.86 -2.39
N SER A 576 -35.18 -14.66 -3.67
CA SER A 576 -34.58 -15.68 -4.56
C SER A 576 -33.06 -15.79 -4.44
N TYR A 577 -32.36 -14.68 -4.19
CA TYR A 577 -30.91 -14.70 -4.08
C TYR A 577 -30.45 -15.29 -2.73
N ALA A 578 -29.53 -16.25 -2.78
CA ALA A 578 -28.97 -16.89 -1.60
C ALA A 578 -27.57 -16.30 -1.29
N THR A 579 -27.44 -15.62 -0.15
CA THR A 579 -26.16 -15.05 0.27
C THR A 579 -25.13 -16.11 0.64
N HIS A 580 -23.87 -15.84 0.29
CA HIS A 580 -22.73 -16.71 0.59
C HIS A 580 -22.34 -16.67 2.07
N GLY A 581 -22.77 -15.65 2.81
CA GLY A 581 -22.54 -15.51 4.24
C GLY A 581 -23.72 -14.89 5.00
N THR A 582 -23.47 -14.60 6.27
CA THR A 582 -24.30 -13.73 7.10
C THR A 582 -23.41 -12.61 7.59
N TRP A 583 -23.74 -11.39 7.19
CA TRP A 583 -22.86 -10.23 7.24
C TRP A 583 -23.33 -9.28 8.34
N SER A 584 -23.36 -9.75 9.59
CA SER A 584 -23.91 -8.99 10.73
C SER A 584 -23.23 -7.65 10.98
N ASN A 585 -21.96 -7.52 10.56
CA ASN A 585 -21.16 -6.31 10.73
C ASN A 585 -21.14 -5.43 9.47
N LEU A 586 -22.13 -5.57 8.58
CA LEU A 586 -22.29 -4.65 7.45
C LEU A 586 -22.36 -3.22 7.98
N ARG A 587 -21.57 -2.31 7.39
CA ARG A 587 -21.40 -0.97 7.95
C ARG A 587 -22.68 -0.15 7.92
N GLY A 588 -23.52 -0.26 6.90
CA GLY A 588 -24.77 0.50 6.87
C GLY A 588 -25.18 0.92 5.47
N LEU A 589 -25.69 2.15 5.36
CA LEU A 589 -26.24 2.71 4.13
C LEU A 589 -25.52 4.01 3.76
N MET A 590 -25.41 4.24 2.47
CA MET A 590 -25.06 5.53 1.89
C MET A 590 -26.23 6.03 1.07
N THR A 591 -26.43 7.35 1.02
CA THR A 591 -27.39 7.91 0.08
C THR A 591 -26.93 9.14 -0.68
N TRP A 592 -27.29 9.12 -1.96
CA TRP A 592 -27.53 10.34 -2.73
C TRP A 592 -28.99 10.76 -2.52
N SER A 593 -29.30 11.76 -1.70
CA SER A 593 -28.40 12.65 -0.95
C SER A 593 -29.11 13.20 0.29
N ILE A 594 -28.38 13.87 1.20
CA ILE A 594 -28.95 14.53 2.40
C ILE A 594 -30.02 15.56 1.98
N ASN A 595 -29.77 16.31 0.92
CA ASN A 595 -30.72 17.32 0.43
C ASN A 595 -31.99 16.67 -0.14
N TRP A 596 -31.87 15.56 -0.87
CA TRP A 596 -33.04 14.83 -1.35
C TRP A 596 -33.80 14.16 -0.21
N ASP A 597 -33.12 13.67 0.82
CA ASP A 597 -33.79 13.18 2.02
C ASP A 597 -34.55 14.31 2.74
N HIS A 598 -33.91 15.47 2.91
CA HIS A 598 -34.55 16.66 3.48
C HIS A 598 -35.80 17.08 2.68
N PHE A 599 -35.69 17.15 1.35
CA PHE A 599 -36.81 17.45 0.46
C PHE A 599 -37.99 16.50 0.66
N ASN A 600 -37.71 15.24 0.99
CA ASN A 600 -38.71 14.20 1.23
C ASN A 600 -38.96 13.96 2.73
N ASN A 601 -38.81 15.01 3.56
CA ASN A 601 -39.13 15.01 5.00
C ASN A 601 -38.33 14.01 5.84
N TRP A 602 -37.08 13.75 5.45
CA TRP A 602 -36.12 12.89 6.15
C TRP A 602 -36.56 11.42 6.23
N GLU A 603 -37.27 10.92 5.20
CA GLU A 603 -37.76 9.54 5.19
C GLU A 603 -36.62 8.51 5.25
N PHE A 604 -35.56 8.70 4.47
CA PHE A 604 -34.44 7.76 4.39
C PHE A 604 -33.71 7.64 5.73
N SER A 605 -33.28 8.77 6.29
CA SER A 605 -32.57 8.80 7.58
C SER A 605 -33.42 8.27 8.73
N LYS A 606 -34.72 8.64 8.80
CA LYS A 606 -35.63 8.11 9.83
C LYS A 606 -35.83 6.60 9.72
N ASN A 607 -35.90 6.05 8.51
CA ASN A 607 -36.01 4.60 8.32
C ASN A 607 -34.72 3.87 8.69
N PHE A 608 -33.55 4.47 8.42
CA PHE A 608 -32.26 3.94 8.90
C PHE A 608 -32.23 3.90 10.43
N ASP A 609 -32.55 5.00 11.09
CA ASP A 609 -32.59 5.09 12.55
C ASP A 609 -33.61 4.13 13.15
N ALA A 610 -34.79 3.95 12.54
CA ALA A 610 -35.78 3.00 13.01
C ALA A 610 -35.33 1.52 12.90
N TYR A 611 -34.38 1.23 11.99
CA TYR A 611 -33.86 -0.13 11.81
C TYR A 611 -32.67 -0.44 12.73
N PHE A 612 -31.75 0.51 12.92
CA PHE A 612 -30.49 0.32 13.65
C PHE A 612 -30.44 0.98 15.04
N GLY A 613 -31.35 1.91 15.34
CA GLY A 613 -31.38 2.74 16.56
C GLY A 613 -31.89 2.06 17.81
#